data_AF-X5DQQ4-F1
#
_entry.id   AF-X5DQQ4-F1
#
_cell.length_a   1.000
_cell.length_b   1.000
_cell.length_c   1.000
_cell.angle_alpha   90.00
_cell.angle_beta   90.00
_cell.angle_gamma   90.00
#
_symmetry.space_group_name_H-M   'P 1'
#
loop_
_entity.id
_entity.type
_entity.pdbx_description
1 polymer ?
#
loop_
_entity_poly.entity_id
_entity_poly.type
_entity_poly.pdbx_seq_one_letter_code
_entity_poly.pdbx_strand_id
1 'polypeptide(L)'
;QEWKDMRSTLSPAFTSSKMRQMLPFMVEVGNQMIESLKNKFKQAKTQTIDVDCKDLTTRFACDIIGTCAFGLRVDSFVEEKNYFYEMGKLISHVDLIQLLLSFALFNFPNIVKVRNHLNRN
;
A
#
# COMPACT_ATOMS: atom_id res chain seq x y z
N GLN A 1 7.63 23.67 -10.40
CA GLN A 1 8.08 24.20 -9.10
C GLN A 1 7.48 23.41 -7.95
N GLU A 2 6.17 23.18 -7.94
CA GLU A 2 5.43 22.43 -6.89
C GLU A 2 6.04 21.08 -6.47
N TRP A 3 6.42 20.22 -7.42
CA TRP A 3 7.08 18.94 -7.09
C TRP A 3 8.40 19.13 -6.32
N LYS A 4 9.18 20.15 -6.72
CA LYS A 4 10.46 20.47 -6.10
C LYS A 4 10.25 20.94 -4.66
N ASP A 5 9.23 21.77 -4.44
CA ASP A 5 8.89 22.29 -3.12
C ASP A 5 8.40 21.16 -2.20
N MET A 6 7.48 20.31 -2.69
CA MET A 6 7.00 19.13 -1.95
C MET A 6 8.13 18.17 -1.60
N ARG A 7 9.00 17.86 -2.56
CA ARG A 7 10.17 16.99 -2.34
C ARG A 7 11.12 17.60 -1.31
N SER A 8 11.37 18.91 -1.37
CA SER A 8 12.22 19.59 -0.40
C SER A 8 11.67 19.49 1.02
N THR A 9 10.35 19.60 1.18
CA THR A 9 9.68 19.47 2.49
C THR A 9 9.74 18.04 3.04
N LEU A 10 9.56 17.02 2.20
CA LEU A 10 9.50 15.62 2.65
C LEU A 10 10.87 14.94 2.81
N SER A 11 11.90 15.35 2.06
CA SER A 11 13.22 14.69 2.07
C SER A 11 13.85 14.54 3.46
N PRO A 12 13.76 15.52 4.39
CA PRO A 12 14.30 15.40 5.74
C PRO A 12 13.73 14.21 6.54
N ALA A 13 12.49 13.79 6.27
CA ALA A 13 11.87 12.65 6.96
C ALA A 13 12.48 11.30 6.57
N PHE A 14 13.16 11.22 5.43
CA PHE A 14 13.73 9.98 4.87
C PHE A 14 15.25 9.89 5.00
N THR A 15 15.87 10.70 5.86
CA THR A 15 17.31 10.60 6.15
C THR A 15 17.65 9.27 6.83
N SER A 16 18.88 8.77 6.69
CA SER A 16 19.30 7.52 7.33
C SER A 16 19.12 7.52 8.85
N SER A 17 19.26 8.68 9.50
CA SER A 17 18.98 8.84 10.94
C SER A 17 17.51 8.59 11.26
N LYS A 18 16.60 9.16 10.47
CA LYS A 18 15.14 8.96 10.64
C LYS A 18 14.72 7.54 10.29
N MET A 19 15.27 6.96 9.21
CA MET A 19 15.04 5.54 8.88
C MET A 19 15.48 4.62 10.02
N ARG A 20 16.62 4.89 10.67
CA ARG A 20 17.05 4.13 11.86
C ARG A 20 16.08 4.24 13.04
N GLN A 21 15.45 5.40 13.23
CA GLN A 21 14.42 5.59 14.26
C GLN A 21 13.13 4.81 13.94
N MET A 22 12.84 4.52 12.66
CA MET A 22 11.67 3.73 12.24
C MET A 22 11.90 2.22 12.35
N LEU A 23 13.15 1.74 12.34
CA LEU A 23 13.47 0.31 12.36
C LEU A 23 12.79 -0.49 13.48
N PRO A 24 12.70 -0.01 14.75
CA PRO A 24 12.02 -0.75 15.80
C PRO A 24 10.55 -1.06 15.47
N PHE A 25 9.84 -0.12 14.83
CA PHE A 25 8.46 -0.31 14.40
C PHE A 25 8.37 -1.33 13.27
N MET A 26 9.30 -1.31 12.32
CA MET A 26 9.37 -2.31 11.24
C MET A 26 9.60 -3.73 11.79
N VAL A 27 10.44 -3.85 12.82
CA VAL A 27 10.70 -5.12 13.50
C VAL A 27 9.46 -5.59 14.27
N GLU A 28 8.74 -4.68 14.95
CA GLU A 28 7.49 -5.01 15.63
C GLU A 28 6.46 -5.59 14.66
N VAL A 29 6.19 -4.91 13.53
CA VAL A 29 5.28 -5.41 12.48
C VAL A 29 5.77 -6.74 11.91
N GLY A 30 7.09 -6.92 11.75
CA GLY A 30 7.69 -8.18 11.30
C GLY A 30 7.43 -9.34 12.27
N ASN A 31 7.50 -9.09 13.57
CA ASN A 31 7.19 -10.08 14.59
C ASN A 31 5.71 -10.47 14.56
N GLN A 32 4.80 -9.51 14.37
CA GLN A 32 3.36 -9.78 14.22
C GLN A 32 3.07 -10.67 12.99
N MET A 33 3.72 -10.41 11.86
CA MET A 33 3.63 -11.25 10.68
C MET A 33 4.05 -12.70 10.97
N ILE A 34 5.21 -12.88 11.63
CA ILE A 34 5.73 -14.20 12.00
C ILE A 34 4.78 -14.91 12.96
N GLU A 35 4.22 -14.21 13.93
CA GLU A 35 3.26 -14.77 14.88
C GLU A 35 1.97 -15.22 14.20
N SER A 36 1.43 -14.43 13.27
CA SER A 36 0.27 -14.80 12.47
C SER A 36 0.52 -16.08 11.65
N LEU A 37 1.69 -16.19 11.00
CA LEU A 37 2.07 -17.41 10.27
C LEU A 37 2.22 -18.62 11.19
N LYS A 38 2.85 -18.47 12.36
CA LYS A 38 2.94 -19.55 13.36
C LYS A 38 1.55 -19.99 13.83
N ASN A 39 0.63 -19.05 14.03
CA ASN A 39 -0.74 -19.36 14.44
C ASN A 39 -1.51 -20.10 13.33
N LYS A 40 -1.38 -19.67 12.07
CA LYS A 40 -1.93 -20.39 10.91
C LYS A 40 -1.36 -21.81 10.81
N PHE A 41 -0.06 -21.99 11.02
CA PHE A 41 0.58 -23.30 11.01
C PHE A 41 0.07 -24.22 12.12
N LYS A 42 -0.11 -23.70 13.34
CA LYS A 42 -0.66 -24.48 14.47
C LYS A 42 -2.10 -24.93 14.24
N GLN A 43 -2.89 -24.15 13.51
CA GLN A 43 -4.30 -24.46 13.19
C GLN A 43 -4.44 -25.37 11.97
N ALA A 44 -3.37 -25.56 11.19
CA ALA A 44 -3.38 -26.40 10.01
C ALA A 44 -3.54 -27.87 10.40
N LYS A 45 -4.42 -28.59 9.68
CA LYS A 45 -4.58 -30.05 9.83
C LYS A 45 -3.42 -30.83 9.19
N THR A 46 -2.63 -30.16 8.36
CA THR A 46 -1.52 -30.69 7.58
C THR A 46 -0.21 -30.01 8.00
N GLN A 47 0.94 -30.63 7.72
CA GLN A 47 2.26 -30.04 7.99
C GLN A 47 2.64 -28.89 7.02
N THR A 48 1.71 -28.44 6.19
CA THR A 48 1.90 -27.40 5.17
C THR A 48 0.75 -26.41 5.23
N ILE A 49 1.05 -25.14 4.99
CA ILE A 49 0.08 -24.06 4.83
C ILE A 49 0.28 -23.39 3.47
N ASP A 50 -0.83 -23.02 2.82
CA ASP A 50 -0.80 -22.17 1.64
C ASP A 50 -0.85 -20.70 2.07
N VAL A 51 -0.03 -19.86 1.45
CA VAL A 51 0.13 -18.45 1.82
C VAL A 51 0.17 -17.61 0.55
N ASP A 52 -0.79 -16.68 0.43
CA ASP A 52 -0.73 -15.65 -0.59
C ASP A 52 0.38 -14.64 -0.23
N CYS A 53 1.54 -14.81 -0.89
CA CYS A 53 2.69 -13.92 -0.71
C CYS A 53 2.37 -12.46 -1.06
N LYS A 54 1.46 -12.22 -2.02
CA LYS A 54 1.06 -10.85 -2.39
C LYS A 54 0.33 -10.21 -1.22
N ASP A 55 -0.72 -10.85 -0.70
CA ASP A 55 -1.48 -10.33 0.44
C ASP A 55 -0.60 -10.16 1.70
N LEU A 56 0.25 -11.15 1.99
CA LEU A 56 1.16 -11.09 3.14
C LEU A 56 2.10 -9.88 3.08
N THR A 57 2.74 -9.65 1.92
CA THR A 57 3.69 -8.56 1.75
C THR A 57 3.01 -7.20 1.63
N THR A 58 1.80 -7.12 1.05
CA THR A 58 1.04 -5.87 1.02
C THR A 58 0.55 -5.46 2.41
N ARG A 59 0.11 -6.42 3.23
CA ARG A 59 -0.23 -6.18 4.66
C ARG A 59 0.99 -5.68 5.42
N PHE A 60 2.13 -6.36 5.29
CA PHE A 60 3.38 -5.95 5.93
C PHE A 60 3.79 -4.51 5.59
N ALA A 61 3.78 -4.16 4.29
CA ALA A 61 4.12 -2.81 3.86
C ALA A 61 3.12 -1.75 4.36
N CYS A 62 1.82 -2.08 4.35
CA CYS A 62 0.77 -1.18 4.81
C CYS A 62 0.90 -0.90 6.31
N ASP A 63 1.12 -1.92 7.13
CA ASP A 63 1.26 -1.79 8.59
C ASP A 63 2.52 -1.01 8.97
N ILE A 64 3.64 -1.19 8.23
CA ILE A 64 4.84 -0.36 8.39
C ILE A 64 4.54 1.12 8.11
N ILE A 65 3.83 1.42 7.02
CA ILE A 65 3.48 2.80 6.65
C ILE A 65 2.52 3.38 7.70
N GLY A 66 1.49 2.64 8.11
CA GLY A 66 0.55 3.03 9.16
C GLY A 66 1.27 3.38 10.47
N THR A 67 2.19 2.52 10.88
CA THR A 67 2.94 2.69 12.13
C THR A 67 3.96 3.81 12.04
N CYS A 68 4.79 3.85 10.99
CA CYS A 68 5.88 4.80 10.89
C CYS A 68 5.45 6.21 10.45
N ALA A 69 4.51 6.31 9.51
CA ALA A 69 4.10 7.61 8.94
C ALA A 69 2.94 8.24 9.70
N PHE A 70 2.00 7.42 10.21
CA PHE A 70 0.78 7.91 10.88
C PHE A 70 0.78 7.65 12.39
N GLY A 71 1.75 6.89 12.93
CA GLY A 71 1.77 6.54 14.35
C GLY A 71 0.63 5.61 14.77
N LEU A 72 0.01 4.92 13.81
CA LEU A 72 -1.13 4.02 14.05
C LEU A 72 -0.63 2.60 14.21
N ARG A 73 -1.08 1.91 15.26
CA ARG A 73 -0.90 0.47 15.38
C ARG A 73 -1.92 -0.22 14.47
N VAL A 74 -1.45 -0.70 13.33
CA VAL A 74 -2.26 -1.42 12.35
C VAL A 74 -1.87 -2.89 12.47
N ASP A 75 -2.75 -3.70 13.07
CA ASP A 75 -2.50 -5.12 13.31
C ASP A 75 -3.25 -5.96 12.25
N SER A 76 -2.99 -5.70 10.96
CA SER A 76 -3.76 -6.27 9.84
C SER A 76 -3.57 -7.79 9.67
N PHE A 77 -2.57 -8.38 10.35
CA PHE A 77 -2.33 -9.82 10.36
C PHE A 77 -3.23 -10.60 11.31
N VAL A 78 -3.81 -9.92 12.31
CA VAL A 78 -4.75 -10.51 13.28
C VAL A 78 -6.18 -10.12 12.90
N GLU A 79 -6.38 -8.86 12.53
CA GLU A 79 -7.66 -8.34 12.07
C GLU A 79 -7.74 -8.41 10.54
N GLU A 80 -8.31 -9.49 10.01
CA GLU A 80 -8.38 -9.71 8.56
C GLU A 80 -9.08 -8.56 7.80
N LYS A 81 -10.06 -7.90 8.44
CA LYS A 81 -10.83 -6.76 7.91
C LYS A 81 -10.40 -5.41 8.48
N ASN A 82 -9.09 -5.19 8.64
CA ASN A 82 -8.60 -3.91 9.12
C ASN A 82 -8.92 -2.76 8.13
N TYR A 83 -9.57 -1.70 8.62
CA TYR A 83 -10.02 -0.57 7.80
C TYR A 83 -8.87 0.16 7.09
N PHE A 84 -7.74 0.32 7.78
CA PHE A 84 -6.57 1.00 7.21
C PHE A 84 -5.97 0.19 6.05
N TYR A 85 -5.88 -1.14 6.22
CA TYR A 85 -5.42 -2.03 5.17
C TYR A 85 -6.36 -2.03 3.96
N GLU A 86 -7.67 -2.16 4.16
CA GLU A 86 -8.65 -2.14 3.06
C GLU A 86 -8.60 -0.82 2.29
N MET A 87 -8.50 0.32 2.98
CA MET A 87 -8.32 1.61 2.34
C MET A 87 -7.00 1.68 1.56
N GLY A 88 -5.91 1.22 2.15
CA GLY A 88 -4.60 1.16 1.51
C GLY A 88 -4.62 0.29 0.24
N LYS A 89 -5.34 -0.83 0.28
CA LYS A 89 -5.53 -1.73 -0.86
C LYS A 89 -6.32 -1.08 -1.98
N LEU A 90 -7.40 -0.35 -1.67
CA LEU A 90 -8.18 0.41 -2.65
C LEU A 90 -7.34 1.48 -3.35
N ILE A 91 -6.54 2.24 -2.59
CA ILE A 91 -5.66 3.28 -3.14
C ILE A 91 -4.53 2.68 -3.98
N SER A 92 -4.00 1.52 -3.56
CA SER A 92 -2.91 0.84 -4.26
C SER A 92 -3.37 0.01 -5.46
N HIS A 93 -4.69 -0.17 -5.62
CA HIS A 93 -5.25 -0.94 -6.74
C HIS A 93 -5.14 -0.12 -8.03
N VAL A 94 -4.14 -0.45 -8.83
CA VAL A 94 -4.03 0.06 -10.20
C VAL A 94 -4.82 -0.86 -11.13
N ASP A 95 -6.00 -0.40 -11.56
CA ASP A 95 -6.77 -1.09 -12.58
C ASP A 95 -6.01 -1.06 -13.90
N LEU A 96 -5.54 -2.22 -14.37
CA LEU A 96 -4.85 -2.36 -15.66
C LEU A 96 -5.69 -1.80 -16.81
N ILE A 97 -7.02 -1.96 -16.75
CA ILE A 97 -7.95 -1.39 -17.72
C ILE A 97 -7.96 0.14 -17.62
N GLN A 98 -7.96 0.70 -16.42
CA GLN A 98 -7.90 2.14 -16.22
C GLN A 98 -6.55 2.73 -16.65
N LEU A 99 -5.46 2.00 -16.46
CA LEU A 99 -4.12 2.36 -16.95
C LEU A 99 -4.07 2.35 -18.47
N LEU A 100 -4.58 1.29 -19.11
CA LEU A 100 -4.66 1.18 -20.57
C LEU A 100 -5.57 2.24 -21.19
N LEU A 101 -6.72 2.52 -20.58
CA LEU A 101 -7.62 3.60 -21.01
C LEU A 101 -6.96 4.96 -20.85
N SER A 102 -6.28 5.21 -19.73
CA SER A 102 -5.53 6.46 -19.51
C SER A 102 -4.41 6.62 -20.53
N PHE A 103 -3.71 5.54 -20.85
CA PHE A 103 -2.68 5.51 -21.89
C PHE A 103 -3.26 5.76 -23.29
N ALA A 104 -4.40 5.13 -23.63
CA ALA A 104 -5.07 5.33 -24.91
C ALA A 104 -5.58 6.78 -25.07
N LEU A 105 -6.17 7.37 -24.03
CA LEU A 105 -6.64 8.76 -24.04
C LEU A 105 -5.47 9.77 -24.12
N PHE A 106 -4.33 9.44 -23.52
CA PHE A 106 -3.10 10.23 -23.64
C PHE A 106 -2.53 10.21 -25.07
N ASN A 107 -2.53 9.04 -25.73
CA ASN A 107 -2.04 8.90 -27.10
C ASN A 107 -3.03 9.43 -28.16
N PHE A 108 -4.34 9.47 -27.86
CA PHE A 108 -5.38 9.99 -28.76
C PHE A 108 -6.10 11.22 -28.17
N PRO A 109 -5.43 12.40 -28.13
CA PRO A 109 -5.98 13.61 -27.53
C PRO A 109 -7.24 14.13 -28.23
N ASN A 110 -7.50 13.73 -29.47
CA ASN A 110 -8.69 14.15 -30.22
C ASN A 110 -9.99 13.50 -29.70
N ILE A 111 -9.93 12.28 -29.16
CA ILE A 111 -11.11 11.60 -28.58
C ILE A 111 -11.53 12.29 -27.27
N VAL A 112 -10.55 12.74 -26.47
CA VAL A 112 -10.78 13.52 -25.25
C VAL A 112 -11.48 14.85 -25.58
N LYS A 113 -11.07 15.52 -26.66
CA LYS A 113 -11.70 16.78 -27.13
C LYS A 113 -13.16 16.58 -27.56
N VAL A 114 -13.46 15.51 -28.31
CA VAL A 114 -14.83 15.19 -28.76
C VAL A 114 -15.74 14.85 -27.58
N ARG A 115 -15.28 14.05 -26.62
CA ARG A 115 -16.03 13.75 -25.39
C ARG A 115 -16.34 15.00 -24.56
N ASN A 116 -15.37 15.92 -24.42
CA ASN A 116 -15.57 17.17 -23.69
C ASN A 116 -16.51 18.16 -24.41
N HIS A 117 -16.64 18.07 -25.74
CA HIS A 117 -17.61 18.86 -26.50
C HIS A 117 -19.04 18.31 -26.41
N LEU A 118 -19.21 16.99 -26.37
CA LEU A 118 -20.52 16.33 -26.22
C LEU A 118 -21.13 16.47 -24.82
N ASN A 119 -20.32 16.60 -23.77
CA ASN A 119 -20.79 16.73 -22.39
C ASN A 119 -21.03 18.19 -21.94
N ARG A 120 -20.94 19.14 -22.88
CA ARG A 120 -21.07 20.60 -22.66
C ARG A 120 -22.24 21.24 -23.42
N ASN A 121 -23.02 20.42 -24.13
CA ASN A 121 -24.35 20.73 -24.69
C ASN A 121 -25.41 19.96 -23.89
#